data_AF-A0A318Z4L2-F1
#
_entry.id   AF-A0A318Z4L2-F1
#
_cell.length_a   1.000
_cell.length_b   1.000
_cell.length_c   1.000
_cell.angle_alpha   90.00
_cell.angle_beta   90.00
_cell.angle_gamma   90.00
#
_symmetry.space_group_name_H-M   'P 1'
#
loop_
_entity.id
_entity.type
_entity.pdbx_description
1 polymer ?
#
loop_
_entity_poly.entity_id
_entity_poly.type
_entity_poly.pdbx_seq_one_letter_code
_entity_poly.pdbx_strand_id
1 'polypeptide(L)'
;MARSYGITDPTLVLIGTNNSGEMGYIITANGRYYSGHLLVDYIFEITAPKTWPDILDVMRAKGIMGLKMKELKPVELPDDDDLPAPRV
;
A
#
# COMPACT_ATOMS: atom_id res chain seq x y z
N MET A 1 -6.02 -8.19 -0.44
CA MET A 1 -5.84 -6.85 0.15
C MET A 1 -5.46 -5.79 -0.89
N ALA A 2 -4.21 -5.68 -1.35
CA ALA A 2 -3.82 -4.62 -2.32
C ALA A 2 -4.67 -4.59 -3.60
N ARG A 3 -5.01 -5.76 -4.16
CA ARG A 3 -5.93 -5.88 -5.31
C ARG A 3 -7.31 -5.29 -5.06
N SER A 4 -7.82 -5.39 -3.83
CA SER A 4 -9.09 -4.79 -3.40
C SER A 4 -9.08 -3.27 -3.39
N TYR A 5 -7.92 -2.63 -3.62
CA TYR A 5 -7.75 -1.18 -3.85
C TYR A 5 -7.30 -0.87 -5.28
N GLY A 6 -7.44 -1.82 -6.20
CA GLY A 6 -7.02 -1.66 -7.60
C GLY A 6 -5.49 -1.71 -7.79
N ILE A 7 -4.73 -2.15 -6.79
CA ILE A 7 -3.27 -2.26 -6.87
C ILE A 7 -2.91 -3.64 -7.43
N THR A 8 -2.47 -3.68 -8.68
CA THR A 8 -1.99 -4.88 -9.37
C THR A 8 -0.47 -5.00 -9.27
N ASP A 9 0.02 -6.25 -9.20
CA ASP A 9 1.45 -6.60 -9.15
C ASP A 9 2.31 -5.80 -8.15
N PRO A 10 1.87 -5.68 -6.88
CA PRO A 10 2.63 -4.91 -5.89
C PRO A 10 3.93 -5.62 -5.52
N THR A 11 5.00 -4.83 -5.38
CA THR A 11 6.27 -5.26 -4.80
C THR A 11 6.39 -4.72 -3.39
N LEU A 12 6.74 -5.57 -2.42
CA LEU A 12 7.05 -5.14 -1.06
C LEU A 12 8.39 -4.38 -1.05
N VAL A 13 8.38 -3.16 -0.52
CA VAL A 13 9.56 -2.30 -0.44
C VAL A 13 10.11 -2.26 0.98
N LEU A 14 9.22 -2.13 1.96
CA LEU A 14 9.59 -2.03 3.37
C LEU A 14 8.56 -2.76 4.23
N ILE A 15 9.04 -3.43 5.25
CA ILE A 15 8.23 -3.93 6.36
C ILE A 15 8.89 -3.47 7.66
N GLY A 16 8.09 -3.09 8.64
CA GLY A 16 8.61 -2.62 9.91
C GLY A 16 7.58 -2.71 11.02
N THR A 17 8.09 -2.79 12.24
CA THR A 17 7.28 -2.76 13.46
C THR A 17 7.62 -1.48 14.21
N ASN A 18 6.62 -0.69 14.58
CA ASN A 18 6.85 0.48 15.42
C ASN A 18 7.04 0.07 16.89
N ASN A 19 7.38 1.04 17.76
CA ASN A 19 7.62 0.78 19.18
C ASN A 19 6.38 0.27 19.93
N SER A 20 5.18 0.48 19.38
CA SER A 20 3.91 -0.03 19.93
C SER A 20 3.62 -1.46 19.49
N GLY A 21 4.48 -2.09 18.67
CA GLY A 21 4.27 -3.43 18.13
C GLY A 21 3.40 -3.47 16.87
N GLU A 22 2.94 -2.33 16.38
CA GLU A 22 2.15 -2.25 15.15
C GLU A 22 3.04 -2.51 13.94
N MET A 23 2.59 -3.40 13.06
CA MET A 23 3.33 -3.82 11.87
C MET A 23 2.79 -3.14 10.63
N GLY A 24 3.60 -2.23 10.09
CA GLY A 24 3.33 -1.51 8.85
C GLY A 24 4.16 -2.03 7.69
N TYR A 25 3.70 -1.76 6.48
CA TYR A 25 4.42 -2.06 5.25
C TYR A 25 4.31 -0.93 4.25
N ILE A 26 5.29 -0.84 3.35
CA ILE A 26 5.23 -0.04 2.13
C ILE A 26 5.37 -0.96 0.93
N ILE A 27 4.43 -0.86 0.00
CA ILE A 27 4.49 -1.51 -1.31
C ILE A 27 4.66 -0.47 -2.42
N THR A 28 5.17 -0.91 -3.57
CA THR A 28 5.20 -0.13 -4.80
C THR A 28 4.48 -0.87 -5.92
N ALA A 29 3.77 -0.13 -6.75
CA ALA A 29 3.14 -0.61 -7.97
C ALA A 29 3.01 0.56 -8.94
N ASN A 30 3.20 0.32 -10.24
CA ASN A 30 3.01 1.34 -11.30
C ASN A 30 3.72 2.68 -11.01
N GLY A 31 4.93 2.63 -10.44
CA GLY A 31 5.72 3.82 -10.10
C GLY A 31 5.21 4.65 -8.91
N ARG A 32 4.24 4.12 -8.14
CA ARG A 32 3.68 4.76 -6.95
C ARG A 32 4.03 3.96 -5.69
N TYR A 33 3.88 4.60 -4.53
CA TYR A 33 4.13 3.98 -3.24
C TYR A 33 2.87 4.03 -2.38
N TYR A 34 2.66 2.97 -1.61
CA TYR A 34 1.48 2.80 -0.78
C TYR A 34 1.89 2.30 0.60
N SER A 35 1.30 2.89 1.64
CA SER A 35 1.47 2.47 3.03
C SER A 35 0.26 1.67 3.46
N GLY A 36 0.47 0.58 4.17
CA GLY A 36 -0.59 -0.23 4.77
C GLY A 36 -0.18 -0.77 6.13
N HIS A 37 -1.15 -1.32 6.84
CA HIS A 37 -0.96 -2.00 8.10
C HIS A 37 -1.34 -3.47 7.96
N LEU A 38 -0.60 -4.38 8.61
CA LEU A 38 -0.86 -5.82 8.45
C LEU A 38 -2.16 -6.29 9.13
N LEU A 39 -2.60 -5.59 10.17
CA LEU A 39 -3.79 -5.98 10.96
C LEU A 39 -5.03 -5.13 10.67
N VAL A 40 -4.93 -4.13 9.79
CA VAL A 40 -6.01 -3.17 9.54
C VAL A 40 -6.22 -3.00 8.05
N ASP A 41 -7.48 -3.08 7.62
CA ASP A 41 -7.89 -3.02 6.22
C ASP A 41 -7.95 -1.60 5.64
N TYR A 42 -6.85 -0.84 5.78
CA TYR A 42 -6.70 0.45 5.09
C TYR A 42 -5.35 0.54 4.38
N ILE A 43 -5.40 0.99 3.12
CA ILE A 43 -4.21 1.32 2.32
C ILE A 43 -4.26 2.80 1.96
N PHE A 44 -3.12 3.44 2.09
CA PHE A 44 -2.92 4.85 1.76
C PHE A 44 -1.93 4.98 0.60
N GLU A 45 -2.26 5.80 -0.40
CA GLU A 45 -1.29 6.24 -1.41
C GLU A 45 -0.40 7.35 -0.82
N ILE A 46 0.91 7.20 -0.96
CA ILE A 46 1.89 8.25 -0.64
C ILE A 46 1.92 9.20 -1.84
N THR A 47 1.30 10.37 -1.67
CA THR A 47 1.14 11.37 -2.74
C THR A 47 2.31 12.35 -2.82
N ALA A 48 3.02 12.56 -1.71
CA ALA A 48 4.29 13.27 -1.68
C ALA A 48 5.15 12.88 -0.46
N PRO A 49 6.48 12.77 -0.64
CA PRO A 49 7.20 12.81 -1.92
C PRO A 49 6.95 11.54 -2.77
N LYS A 50 7.32 11.58 -4.06
CA LYS A 50 6.99 10.51 -5.03
C LYS A 50 8.14 9.53 -5.30
N THR A 51 9.35 9.86 -4.85
CA THR A 51 10.54 9.00 -5.05
C THR A 51 10.87 8.27 -3.77
N TRP A 52 11.40 7.05 -3.89
CA TRP A 52 11.78 6.26 -2.71
C TRP A 52 12.84 6.93 -1.82
N PRO A 53 13.93 7.53 -2.36
CA PRO A 53 14.90 8.24 -1.54
C PRO A 53 14.28 9.38 -0.73
N ASP A 54 13.45 10.21 -1.36
CA ASP A 54 12.80 11.33 -0.65
C ASP A 54 11.81 10.83 0.41
N ILE A 55 11.10 9.72 0.15
CA ILE A 55 10.20 9.09 1.13
C ILE A 55 11.02 8.65 2.35
N LEU A 56 12.15 7.99 2.14
CA LEU A 56 13.05 7.57 3.22
C LEU A 56 13.59 8.76 4.02
N ASP A 57 13.97 9.85 3.36
CA ASP A 57 14.46 11.06 4.03
C ASP A 57 13.39 11.69 4.92
N VAL A 58 12.14 11.79 4.42
CA VAL A 58 11.01 12.28 5.22
C VAL A 58 10.73 11.34 6.39
N MET A 59 10.71 10.03 6.15
CA MET A 59 10.47 9.04 7.21
C MET A 59 11.56 9.06 8.28
N ARG A 60 12.83 9.25 7.91
CA ARG A 60 13.94 9.38 8.86
C ARG A 60 13.81 10.64 9.71
N ALA A 61 13.38 11.76 9.11
CA ALA A 61 13.30 13.03 9.81
C ALA A 61 12.01 13.20 10.66
N LYS A 62 10.89 12.64 10.20
CA LYS A 62 9.54 12.94 10.74
C LYS A 62 8.66 11.70 10.98
N GLY A 63 9.15 10.51 10.68
CA GLY A 63 8.36 9.27 10.70
C GLY A 63 7.33 9.21 9.56
N ILE A 64 6.53 8.14 9.55
CA ILE A 64 5.52 7.89 8.50
C ILE A 64 4.48 9.01 8.41
N MET A 65 4.11 9.62 9.54
CA MET A 65 3.17 10.74 9.62
C MET A 65 3.69 12.02 8.94
N GLY A 66 4.99 12.09 8.61
CA GLY A 66 5.55 13.18 7.82
C GLY A 66 5.21 13.12 6.34
N LEU A 67 4.71 11.98 5.83
CA LEU A 67 4.34 11.79 4.44
C LEU A 67 2.95 12.37 4.16
N LYS A 68 2.76 12.93 2.97
CA LYS A 68 1.42 13.29 2.49
C LYS A 68 0.76 12.05 1.92
N MET A 69 -0.31 11.62 2.57
CA MET A 69 -1.01 10.39 2.23
C MET A 69 -2.48 10.65 1.91
N LYS A 70 -3.02 9.83 1.03
CA LYS A 70 -4.45 9.79 0.71
C LYS A 70 -4.95 8.37 0.93
N GLU A 71 -5.99 8.22 1.74
CA GLU A 71 -6.66 6.93 1.90
C GLU A 71 -7.28 6.48 0.57
N LEU A 72 -7.05 5.23 0.20
CA LEU A 72 -7.69 4.62 -0.95
C LEU A 72 -9.03 4.03 -0.56
N LYS A 73 -10.01 4.22 -1.44
CA LYS A 73 -11.27 3.49 -1.34
C LYS A 73 -11.10 2.10 -1.95
N PRO A 74 -11.69 1.06 -1.36
CA PRO A 74 -11.77 -0.23 -2.01
C PRO A 74 -12.44 -0.11 -3.38
N VAL A 75 -12.03 -0.96 -4.31
CA VAL A 75 -12.70 -1.16 -5.60
C VAL A 75 -13.62 -2.36 -5.48
N GLU A 76 -14.77 -2.31 -6.15
CA GLU A 76 -15.56 -3.52 -6.39
C GLU A 76 -14.72 -4.47 -7.25
N LEU A 77 -14.38 -5.62 -6.69
CA LEU A 77 -13.83 -6.72 -7.46
C LEU A 77 -15.01 -7.50 -8.04
N PRO A 78 -14.94 -7.95 -9.30
CA PRO A 78 -15.95 -8.87 -9.81
C PRO A 78 -16.01 -10.09 -8.89
N ASP A 79 -17.22 -10.52 -8.55
CA ASP A 79 -17.42 -11.73 -7.77
C ASP A 79 -16.76 -12.92 -8.50
N ASP A 80 -16.19 -13.86 -7.76
CA ASP A 80 -15.51 -15.04 -8.34
C ASP A 80 -16.47 -15.88 -9.24
N ASP A 81 -17.78 -15.66 -9.14
CA ASP A 81 -18.84 -16.26 -9.97
C ASP A 81 -18.91 -15.70 -11.41
N ASP A 82 -18.28 -14.56 -11.69
CA ASP A 82 -18.21 -13.95 -13.05
C ASP A 82 -16.93 -14.35 -13.82
N LEU A 83 -16.08 -15.21 -13.25
CA LEU A 83 -14.92 -15.74 -13.96
C LEU A 83 -15.39 -16.79 -14.99
N PRO A 84 -15.06 -16.65 -16.29
CA PRO A 84 -15.38 -17.67 -17.26
C PRO A 84 -14.72 -18.99 -16.83
N ALA A 85 -15.53 -20.04 -16.74
CA ALA A 85 -15.08 -21.37 -16.34
C ALA A 85 -13.79 -21.75 -17.09
N PRO A 86 -12.80 -22.36 -16.42
CA PRO A 86 -11.55 -22.76 -17.06
C PRO A 86 -11.90 -23.64 -18.26
N ARG A 87 -11.42 -23.23 -19.44
CA ARG A 87 -11.51 -24.05 -20.66
C ARG A 87 -10.63 -25.28 -20.45
N VAL A 88 -11.27 -26.40 -20.13
CA VAL A 88 -10.69 -27.76 -20.16
C VAL A 88 -10.48 -28.22 -21.60
#